data_AF-A0A3M1EG45-F1
#
_entry.id   AF-A0A3M1EG45-F1
#
_cell.length_a   1.000
_cell.length_b   1.000
_cell.length_c   1.000
_cell.angle_alpha   90.00
_cell.angle_beta   90.00
_cell.angle_gamma   90.00
#
_symmetry.space_group_name_H-M   'P 1'
#
loop_
_entity.id
_entity.type
_entity.pdbx_description
1 polymer ?
#
loop_
_entity_poly.entity_id
_entity_poly.type
_entity_poly.pdbx_seq_one_letter_code
_entity_poly.pdbx_strand_id
1 'polypeptide(L)'
;METIAIPQHRQFPWRGIVTRASRNRNRNQHLRVPHRLHAKQERLIPVDLTFKIEDISACEKQLEVEIAAEEVRREFDEFYRNLKPKASIRGFRKGRIPRSYLEKFFRNEA
;
A
#
# COMPACT_ATOMS: atom_id res chain seq x y z
N MET A 1 -48.87 60.34 20.51
CA MET A 1 -49.66 59.34 21.25
C MET A 1 -50.06 58.28 20.25
N GLU A 2 -49.64 57.02 20.24
CA GLU A 2 -48.64 56.24 20.98
C GLU A 2 -48.19 55.14 20.01
N THR A 3 -46.90 54.82 20.06
CA THR A 3 -46.31 53.64 19.43
C THR A 3 -46.74 52.41 20.23
N ILE A 4 -47.36 51.42 19.59
CA ILE A 4 -47.58 50.10 20.20
C ILE A 4 -46.76 49.08 19.41
N ALA A 5 -45.64 48.70 20.01
CA ALA A 5 -44.81 47.58 19.60
C ALA A 5 -45.49 46.27 20.01
N ILE A 6 -45.61 45.32 19.07
CA ILE A 6 -46.03 43.94 19.36
C ILE A 6 -44.77 43.09 19.50
N PRO A 7 -44.46 42.52 20.68
CA PRO A 7 -43.32 41.64 20.86
C PRO A 7 -43.71 40.18 20.60
N GLN A 8 -43.08 39.54 19.60
CA GLN A 8 -43.20 38.10 19.40
C GLN A 8 -42.22 37.36 20.34
N HIS A 9 -42.78 36.91 21.47
CA HIS A 9 -42.47 35.70 22.23
C HIS A 9 -41.00 35.20 22.30
N ARG A 10 -40.32 35.46 23.43
CA ARG A 10 -39.16 34.70 23.92
C ARG A 10 -39.63 33.67 24.94
N GLN A 11 -39.43 32.38 24.69
CA GLN A 11 -39.63 31.32 25.68
C GLN A 11 -38.32 31.02 26.42
N PHE A 12 -38.41 31.24 27.73
CA PHE A 12 -37.50 30.97 28.86
C PHE A 12 -37.49 29.44 29.22
N PRO A 13 -36.90 28.93 30.33
CA PRO A 13 -35.50 28.95 30.82
C PRO A 13 -35.11 27.65 31.61
N TRP A 14 -33.97 27.67 32.33
CA TRP A 14 -33.65 27.06 33.66
C TRP A 14 -32.31 26.32 33.81
N ARG A 15 -31.78 26.50 35.02
CA ARG A 15 -30.49 26.13 35.62
C ARG A 15 -30.47 24.69 36.17
N GLY A 16 -29.25 24.18 36.38
CA GLY A 16 -28.89 23.07 37.29
C GLY A 16 -28.15 21.95 36.55
N ILE A 17 -27.06 21.33 36.98
CA ILE A 17 -26.38 21.14 38.28
C ILE A 17 -24.91 20.79 37.97
N VAL A 18 -23.99 21.16 38.84
CA VAL A 18 -22.57 20.77 38.82
C VAL A 18 -22.41 19.31 39.26
N THR A 19 -21.60 18.50 38.56
CA THR A 19 -20.83 17.43 39.22
C THR A 19 -19.37 17.50 38.84
N ARG A 20 -18.55 17.73 39.87
CA ARG A 20 -17.12 17.54 39.92
C ARG A 20 -16.80 16.04 39.90
N ALA A 21 -15.65 15.72 39.31
CA ALA A 21 -14.93 14.44 39.35
C ALA A 21 -15.33 13.37 38.31
N SER A 22 -14.51 13.25 37.28
CA SER A 22 -13.59 12.12 37.24
C SER A 22 -12.37 12.47 36.39
N ARG A 23 -11.20 12.27 36.99
CA ARG A 23 -9.91 12.26 36.29
C ARG A 23 -9.99 11.19 35.20
N ASN A 24 -9.90 11.56 33.93
CA ASN A 24 -9.38 10.63 32.93
C ASN A 24 -7.99 11.08 32.47
N ARG A 25 -6.98 10.58 33.20
CA ARG A 25 -5.63 10.40 32.67
C ARG A 25 -5.67 9.17 31.75
N ASN A 26 -5.84 9.39 30.46
CA ASN A 26 -5.38 8.44 29.45
C ASN A 26 -4.69 9.26 28.35
N ARG A 27 -3.39 9.54 28.44
CA ARG A 27 -2.25 8.61 28.50
C ARG A 27 -2.16 7.70 27.27
N ASN A 28 -2.16 8.29 26.09
CA ASN A 28 -1.25 7.96 24.98
C ASN A 28 -1.55 8.91 23.82
N GLN A 29 -0.66 9.85 23.49
CA GLN A 29 0.38 9.56 22.48
C GLN A 29 -0.16 8.69 21.34
N HIS A 30 -1.15 9.16 20.60
CA HIS A 30 -1.23 8.73 19.21
C HIS A 30 -0.25 9.58 18.44
N LEU A 31 0.99 9.11 18.47
CA LEU A 31 2.06 9.47 17.56
C LEU A 31 1.44 9.81 16.19
N ARG A 32 1.73 11.01 15.67
CA ARG A 32 1.80 11.20 14.22
C ARG A 32 2.87 10.22 13.75
N VAL A 33 2.50 8.97 13.53
CA VAL A 33 3.32 8.08 12.72
C VAL A 33 3.13 8.64 11.33
N PRO A 34 4.11 9.36 10.74
CA PRO A 34 4.04 9.66 9.32
C PRO A 34 3.78 8.33 8.64
N HIS A 35 2.81 8.32 7.73
CA HIS A 35 2.35 7.12 7.04
C HIS A 35 3.58 6.34 6.62
N ARG A 36 3.71 5.22 7.34
CA ARG A 36 4.65 4.13 7.20
C ARG A 36 5.50 4.37 5.97
N LEU A 37 6.72 4.86 6.17
CA LEU A 37 7.79 4.77 5.18
C LEU A 37 7.62 3.39 4.55
N HIS A 38 7.20 3.35 3.29
CA HIS A 38 7.09 2.11 2.56
C HIS A 38 8.50 1.58 2.52
N ALA A 39 8.87 0.81 3.54
CA ALA A 39 10.07 0.02 3.57
C ALA A 39 9.96 -0.80 2.31
N LYS A 40 10.74 -0.38 1.32
CA LYS A 40 10.84 -0.98 0.00
C LYS A 40 11.38 -2.37 0.29
N GLN A 41 10.46 -3.30 0.48
CA GLN A 41 10.74 -4.60 1.06
C GLN A 41 11.53 -5.35 -0.01
N GLU A 42 12.84 -5.40 0.15
CA GLU A 42 13.73 -6.23 -0.65
C GLU A 42 13.37 -7.68 -0.33
N ARG A 43 12.42 -8.24 -1.09
CA ARG A 43 12.08 -9.66 -0.99
C ARG A 43 13.26 -10.44 -1.54
N LEU A 44 14.11 -10.94 -0.64
CA LEU A 44 15.07 -11.98 -0.98
C LEU A 44 14.25 -13.22 -1.36
N ILE A 45 14.40 -13.67 -2.61
CA ILE A 45 13.69 -14.83 -3.13
C ILE A 45 14.47 -16.07 -2.65
N PRO A 46 13.88 -16.97 -1.86
CA PRO A 46 14.52 -18.25 -1.58
C PRO A 46 14.41 -19.10 -2.85
N VAL A 47 15.49 -19.11 -3.62
CA VAL A 47 15.63 -19.90 -4.84
C VAL A 47 16.59 -21.04 -4.59
N ASP A 48 16.17 -22.25 -4.95
CA ASP A 48 17.06 -23.39 -5.05
C ASP A 48 17.93 -23.17 -6.31
N LEU A 49 19.15 -22.70 -6.08
CA LEU A 49 20.11 -22.33 -7.12
C LEU A 49 21.25 -23.35 -7.13
N THR A 50 21.52 -23.92 -8.30
CA THR A 50 22.79 -24.62 -8.54
C THR A 50 23.68 -23.66 -9.32
N PHE A 51 24.89 -23.37 -8.82
CA PHE A 51 25.81 -22.47 -9.50
C PHE A 51 27.18 -23.12 -9.68
N LYS A 52 27.83 -22.82 -10.81
CA LYS A 52 29.23 -23.18 -11.09
C LYS A 52 30.03 -21.89 -11.25
N ILE A 53 31.20 -21.85 -10.63
CA ILE A 53 32.14 -20.74 -10.75
C ILE A 53 33.37 -21.27 -11.46
N GLU A 54 33.69 -20.68 -12.60
CA GLU A 54 34.92 -20.93 -13.34
C GLU A 54 35.82 -19.70 -13.29
N ASP A 55 37.08 -19.94 -12.95
CA ASP A 55 38.09 -18.90 -12.81
C ASP A 55 38.84 -18.74 -14.15
N ILE A 56 38.49 -17.70 -14.91
CA ILE A 56 39.07 -17.47 -16.25
C ILE A 56 40.40 -16.71 -16.15
N SER A 57 40.47 -15.70 -15.28
CA SER A 57 41.70 -14.92 -15.07
C SER A 57 41.79 -14.42 -13.63
N ALA A 58 42.89 -13.74 -13.28
CA ALA A 58 43.10 -13.18 -11.95
C ALA A 58 41.98 -12.21 -11.51
N CYS A 59 41.28 -11.59 -12.48
CA CYS A 59 40.21 -10.62 -12.24
C CYS A 59 38.86 -11.00 -12.87
N GLU A 60 38.78 -12.11 -13.60
CA GLU A 60 37.55 -12.53 -14.29
C GLU A 60 37.08 -13.89 -13.81
N LYS A 61 35.80 -13.95 -13.48
CA LYS A 61 35.08 -15.13 -12.99
C LYS A 61 33.85 -15.32 -13.85
N GLN A 62 33.62 -16.53 -14.35
CA GLN A 62 32.39 -16.90 -15.04
C GLN A 62 31.50 -17.65 -14.06
N LEU A 63 30.24 -17.21 -13.97
CA LEU A 63 29.22 -17.76 -13.10
C LEU A 63 28.12 -18.35 -13.97
N GLU A 64 27.94 -19.67 -13.92
CA GLU A 64 26.77 -20.35 -14.47
C GLU A 64 25.76 -20.57 -13.35
N VAL A 65 24.51 -20.14 -13.52
CA VAL A 65 23.45 -20.27 -12.51
C VAL A 65 22.27 -20.99 -13.13
N GLU A 66 21.90 -22.13 -12.53
CA GLU A 66 20.75 -22.93 -12.89
C GLU A 66 19.64 -22.73 -11.86
N ILE A 67 18.42 -22.44 -12.34
CA ILE A 67 17.24 -22.16 -11.52
C ILE A 67 16.11 -23.10 -11.98
N ALA A 68 15.39 -23.70 -11.02
CA ALA A 68 14.24 -24.54 -11.33
C ALA A 68 13.14 -23.76 -12.07
N ALA A 69 12.59 -24.33 -13.14
CA ALA A 69 11.61 -23.67 -14.01
C ALA A 69 10.29 -23.35 -13.28
N GLU A 70 9.89 -24.21 -12.35
CA GLU A 70 8.68 -24.08 -11.54
C GLU A 70 8.73 -22.83 -10.66
N GLU A 71 9.89 -22.55 -10.08
CA GLU A 71 10.11 -21.39 -9.21
C GLU A 71 10.05 -20.09 -10.02
N VAL A 72 10.72 -20.08 -11.17
CA VAL A 72 10.67 -18.98 -12.12
C VAL A 72 9.21 -18.69 -12.52
N ARG A 73 8.46 -19.72 -12.93
CA ARG A 73 7.04 -19.57 -13.31
C ARG A 73 6.20 -19.00 -12.18
N ARG A 74 6.39 -19.46 -10.94
CA ARG A 74 5.66 -18.95 -9.77
C ARG A 74 5.90 -17.47 -9.56
N GLU A 75 7.15 -17.02 -9.65
CA GLU A 75 7.47 -15.60 -9.46
C GLU A 75 6.95 -14.74 -10.62
N PHE A 76 7.04 -15.21 -11.87
CA PHE A 76 6.41 -14.52 -13.00
C PHE A 76 4.89 -14.39 -12.81
N ASP A 77 4.23 -15.42 -12.29
CA ASP A 77 2.81 -15.38 -11.96
C ASP A 77 2.50 -14.33 -10.88
N GLU A 78 3.29 -14.27 -9.82
CA GLU A 78 3.16 -13.26 -8.76
C GLU A 78 3.42 -11.84 -9.30
N PHE A 79 4.46 -11.67 -10.09
CA PHE A 79 4.82 -10.41 -10.74
C PHE A 79 3.65 -9.88 -11.55
N TYR A 80 3.08 -10.70 -12.46
CA TYR A 80 1.94 -10.27 -13.27
C TYR A 80 0.67 -10.05 -12.45
N ARG A 81 0.43 -10.80 -11.36
CA ARG A 81 -0.67 -10.54 -10.43
C ARG A 81 -0.54 -9.17 -9.77
N ASN A 82 0.67 -8.81 -9.33
CA ASN A 82 0.97 -7.52 -8.70
C ASN A 82 0.97 -6.35 -9.70
N LEU A 83 1.31 -6.63 -10.97
CA LEU A 83 1.28 -5.65 -12.06
C LEU A 83 -0.15 -5.34 -12.51
N LYS A 84 -1.04 -6.34 -12.55
CA LYS A 84 -2.43 -6.23 -13.01
C LYS A 84 -3.21 -5.02 -12.47
N PRO A 85 -3.23 -4.70 -11.15
CA PRO A 85 -3.95 -3.52 -10.64
C PRO A 85 -3.30 -2.19 -11.03
N LYS A 86 -2.00 -2.16 -11.31
CA LYS A 86 -1.24 -0.96 -11.69
C LYS A 86 -1.28 -0.70 -13.19
N ALA A 87 -1.38 -1.77 -13.98
CA ALA A 87 -1.40 -1.71 -15.43
C ALA A 87 -2.66 -0.99 -15.97
N SER A 88 -2.43 -0.04 -16.88
CA SER A 88 -3.46 0.73 -17.57
C SER A 88 -3.27 0.58 -19.08
N ILE A 89 -4.04 -0.31 -19.70
CA ILE A 89 -4.03 -0.55 -21.15
C ILE A 89 -5.31 0.00 -21.77
N ARG A 90 -5.20 0.68 -22.92
CA ARG A 90 -6.35 1.21 -23.65
C ARG A 90 -7.36 0.10 -23.96
N GLY A 91 -8.64 0.37 -23.71
CA GLY A 91 -9.74 -0.58 -23.95
C GLY A 91 -10.02 -1.54 -22.78
N PHE A 92 -9.12 -1.65 -21.81
CA PHE A 92 -9.34 -2.46 -20.61
C PHE A 92 -9.56 -1.59 -19.38
N ARG A 93 -10.47 -2.03 -18.51
CA ARG A 93 -10.60 -1.45 -17.17
C ARG A 93 -9.38 -1.82 -16.35
N LYS A 94 -8.81 -0.85 -15.63
CA LYS A 94 -7.68 -1.06 -14.71
C LYS A 94 -7.94 -2.26 -13.80
N GLY A 95 -6.95 -3.14 -13.65
CA GLY A 95 -7.07 -4.35 -12.84
C GLY A 95 -7.79 -5.55 -13.49
N ARG A 96 -8.44 -5.39 -14.65
CA ARG A 96 -9.19 -6.47 -15.34
C ARG A 96 -8.60 -6.76 -16.72
N ILE A 97 -7.28 -6.87 -16.78
CA ILE A 97 -6.54 -7.18 -18.02
C ILE A 97 -6.19 -8.68 -18.03
N PRO A 98 -6.42 -9.40 -19.15
CA PRO A 98 -5.97 -10.78 -19.31
C PRO A 98 -4.45 -10.91 -19.31
N ARG A 99 -3.94 -12.07 -18.86
CA ARG A 99 -2.49 -12.36 -18.79
C ARG A 99 -1.79 -12.25 -20.14
N SER A 100 -2.38 -12.80 -21.20
CA SER A 100 -1.81 -12.78 -22.55
C SER A 100 -1.62 -11.37 -23.11
N TYR A 101 -2.39 -10.39 -22.62
CA TYR A 101 -2.20 -8.99 -22.97
C TYR A 101 -1.07 -8.38 -22.12
N LEU A 102 -1.02 -8.65 -20.82
CA LEU A 102 0.07 -8.17 -19.96
C LEU A 102 1.45 -8.63 -20.48
N GLU A 103 1.59 -9.90 -20.86
CA GLU A 103 2.84 -10.43 -21.40
C GLU A 103 3.30 -9.76 -22.70
N LYS A 104 2.37 -9.30 -23.54
CA LYS A 104 2.71 -8.62 -24.80
C LYS A 104 3.18 -7.19 -24.58
N PHE A 105 2.50 -6.46 -23.69
CA PHE A 105 2.78 -5.05 -23.45
C PHE A 105 3.92 -4.82 -22.46
N PHE A 106 4.05 -5.69 -21.45
CA PHE A 106 5.00 -5.56 -20.35
C PHE A 106 6.17 -6.53 -20.43
N ARG A 107 6.46 -7.08 -21.63
CA ARG A 107 7.61 -8.00 -21.84
C ARG A 107 8.95 -7.40 -21.43
N ASN A 108 9.11 -6.08 -21.57
CA ASN A 108 10.36 -5.38 -21.28
C ASN A 108 10.46 -4.91 -19.82
N GLU A 109 9.36 -4.99 -19.05
CA GLU A 109 9.31 -4.57 -17.64
C GLU A 109 9.36 -5.77 -16.67
N ALA A 110 9.25 -6.99 -17.20
CA ALA A 110 9.36 -8.25 -16.47
C ALA A 110 10.79 -8.78 -16.55
#